data_AF-A0A8D0GM22-F1
#
_entry.id   AF-A0A8D0GM22-F1
#
_cell.length_a   1.000
_cell.length_b   1.000
_cell.length_c   1.000
_cell.angle_alpha   90.00
_cell.angle_beta   90.00
_cell.angle_gamma   90.00
#
_symmetry.space_group_name_H-M   'P 1'
#
loop_
_entity.id
_entity.type
_entity.pdbx_description
1 polymer ?
#
loop_
_entity_poly.entity_id
_entity_poly.type
_entity_poly.pdbx_seq_one_letter_code
_entity_poly.pdbx_strand_id
1 'polypeptide(L)'
;MRLRRNMHQAEVSKYARRRPETDHRSSKSSLSILDMTFGAGGHTKALLQETADITVYALDRDPTAYKVALQLSESYPKQIRALLGQFSQAEALLISAGVQPETLDGVLLDAGCSSMQLDAPERGFSLRRDGPLDMRMDSSRYPDMPTAADVVNALDQQALASILRTYGEERHAKKIASAVVQARSIYPITRTQQLASIVAGAFLDAPLYARKDLLQRPTHVATKTFQALRIFVNNELHELYMGLKTAEKFLKPGGRLVALSFHSLEYRIIKRFLRGVDISEKFNLSIRQKVRQAGKNYSEEEDEKFSSGKSNSTWRPIQKKVITPQVRDIQDNPRGRSAKLRAAIKL
;
A
#
# COMPACT_ATOMS: atom_id res chain seq x y z
N MET A 1 -18.52 3.36 20.71
CA MET A 1 -18.00 4.36 19.75
C MET A 1 -18.44 3.93 18.35
N ARG A 2 -19.36 4.68 17.72
CA ARG A 2 -20.21 4.23 16.58
C ARG A 2 -19.42 3.65 15.40
N LEU A 3 -19.83 2.46 14.96
CA LEU A 3 -19.59 1.90 13.63
C LEU A 3 -19.96 2.92 12.55
N ARG A 4 -18.96 3.57 11.95
CA ARG A 4 -19.12 4.22 10.64
C ARG A 4 -18.45 3.31 9.62
N ARG A 5 -19.27 2.63 8.80
CA ARG A 5 -18.81 1.90 7.62
C ARG A 5 -18.11 2.91 6.71
N ASN A 6 -16.79 2.80 6.55
CA ASN A 6 -16.10 3.52 5.48
C ASN A 6 -16.55 2.89 4.14
N MET A 7 -16.90 3.68 3.12
CA MET A 7 -17.35 3.14 1.82
C MET A 7 -16.35 2.14 1.22
N HIS A 8 -15.05 2.35 1.47
CA HIS A 8 -14.00 1.39 1.14
C HIS A 8 -14.24 0.01 1.77
N GLN A 9 -14.69 -0.08 3.02
CA GLN A 9 -14.96 -1.37 3.66
C GLN A 9 -16.17 -2.07 3.04
N ALA A 10 -17.22 -1.34 2.70
CA ALA A 10 -18.41 -1.91 2.07
C ALA A 10 -18.12 -2.41 0.66
N GLU A 11 -17.45 -1.61 -0.18
CA GLU A 11 -17.08 -1.98 -1.54
C GLU A 11 -16.02 -3.11 -1.56
N VAL A 12 -14.99 -3.04 -0.71
CA VAL A 12 -14.01 -4.13 -0.55
C VAL A 12 -14.70 -5.43 -0.18
N SER A 13 -15.59 -5.40 0.82
CA SER A 13 -16.26 -6.59 1.28
C SER A 13 -17.24 -7.14 0.22
N LYS A 14 -17.94 -6.26 -0.49
CA LYS A 14 -18.81 -6.61 -1.63
C LYS A 14 -18.05 -7.34 -2.73
N TYR A 15 -16.87 -6.84 -3.12
CA TYR A 15 -16.06 -7.48 -4.15
C TYR A 15 -15.43 -8.79 -3.68
N ALA A 16 -14.86 -8.81 -2.48
CA ALA A 16 -14.17 -9.98 -1.95
C ALA A 16 -15.09 -11.19 -1.74
N ARG A 17 -16.39 -10.98 -1.46
CA ARG A 17 -17.31 -12.07 -1.06
C ARG A 17 -18.05 -12.75 -2.21
N ARG A 18 -18.36 -12.06 -3.30
CA ARG A 18 -19.30 -12.63 -4.30
C ARG A 18 -18.67 -13.86 -4.98
N ARG A 19 -19.39 -14.96 -5.07
CA ARG A 19 -18.86 -16.23 -5.61
C ARG A 19 -18.61 -16.15 -7.13
N PRO A 20 -17.78 -17.05 -7.70
CA PRO A 20 -17.67 -17.19 -9.16
C PRO A 20 -19.05 -17.48 -9.78
N GLU A 21 -19.40 -16.85 -10.90
CA GLU A 21 -20.70 -17.05 -11.59
C GLU A 21 -20.87 -18.46 -12.15
N THR A 22 -19.76 -19.19 -12.35
CA THR A 22 -19.74 -20.58 -12.84
C THR A 22 -20.21 -21.61 -11.82
N ASP A 23 -20.45 -21.21 -10.57
CA ASP A 23 -20.80 -22.11 -9.49
C ASP A 23 -22.32 -22.22 -9.30
N HIS A 24 -23.02 -22.74 -10.31
CA HIS A 24 -24.44 -23.09 -10.23
C HIS A 24 -24.70 -24.42 -9.51
N ARG A 25 -23.64 -25.09 -8.98
CA ARG A 25 -23.75 -26.43 -8.39
C ARG A 25 -23.01 -26.69 -7.07
N SER A 26 -22.18 -25.80 -6.50
CA SER A 26 -21.58 -26.10 -5.19
C SER A 26 -22.51 -25.78 -4.02
N SER A 27 -22.81 -26.83 -3.27
CA SER A 27 -23.34 -26.77 -1.92
C SER A 27 -22.47 -25.85 -1.05
N LYS A 28 -23.12 -25.13 -0.13
CA LYS A 28 -22.59 -24.43 1.06
C LYS A 28 -21.12 -24.74 1.44
N SER A 29 -20.14 -24.21 0.72
CA SER A 29 -18.74 -24.21 1.12
C SER A 29 -18.39 -22.89 1.82
N SER A 30 -17.67 -22.99 2.93
CA SER A 30 -17.14 -21.85 3.69
C SER A 30 -16.29 -20.98 2.77
N LEU A 31 -16.50 -19.66 2.81
CA LEU A 31 -15.62 -18.73 2.10
C LEU A 31 -14.23 -18.75 2.74
N SER A 32 -13.17 -18.71 1.94
CA SER A 32 -11.79 -18.62 2.39
C SER A 32 -11.13 -17.37 1.84
N ILE A 33 -10.76 -16.43 2.72
CA ILE A 33 -10.24 -15.12 2.35
C ILE A 33 -8.90 -14.88 3.02
N LEU A 34 -7.95 -14.30 2.31
CA LEU A 34 -6.72 -13.75 2.88
C LEU A 34 -6.82 -12.23 2.94
N ASP A 35 -6.78 -11.67 4.14
CA ASP A 35 -6.57 -10.23 4.38
C ASP A 35 -5.07 -10.04 4.58
N MET A 36 -4.34 -9.62 3.54
CA MET A 36 -2.87 -9.47 3.58
C MET A 36 -2.41 -8.29 4.45
N THR A 37 -3.34 -7.40 4.82
CA THR A 37 -3.06 -6.10 5.43
C THR A 37 -4.08 -5.85 6.54
N PHE A 38 -4.16 -6.79 7.48
CA PHE A 38 -5.20 -6.82 8.48
C PHE A 38 -5.33 -5.50 9.26
N GLY A 39 -4.20 -4.90 9.68
CA GLY A 39 -4.17 -3.66 10.43
C GLY A 39 -5.02 -3.72 11.71
N ALA A 40 -6.07 -2.89 11.79
CA ALA A 40 -7.01 -2.88 12.92
C ALA A 40 -8.22 -3.84 12.74
N GLY A 41 -8.22 -4.61 11.65
CA GLY A 41 -9.27 -5.58 11.30
C GLY A 41 -10.55 -4.96 10.75
N GLY A 42 -10.52 -3.73 10.24
CA GLY A 42 -11.72 -3.03 9.75
C GLY A 42 -12.41 -3.76 8.60
N HIS A 43 -11.64 -4.23 7.62
CA HIS A 43 -12.15 -5.03 6.50
C HIS A 43 -12.57 -6.42 6.94
N THR A 44 -11.71 -7.13 7.68
CA THR A 44 -12.03 -8.44 8.25
C THR A 44 -13.33 -8.43 9.08
N LYS A 45 -13.54 -7.43 9.96
CA LYS A 45 -14.80 -7.30 10.73
C LYS A 45 -16.01 -7.08 9.84
N ALA A 46 -15.87 -6.32 8.76
CA ALA A 46 -16.95 -6.13 7.79
C ALA A 46 -17.24 -7.39 6.96
N LEU A 47 -16.26 -8.29 6.77
CA LEU A 47 -16.47 -9.61 6.19
C LEU A 47 -17.23 -10.54 7.15
N LEU A 48 -16.79 -10.61 8.42
CA LEU A 48 -17.39 -11.44 9.47
C LEU A 48 -18.85 -11.08 9.76
N GLN A 49 -19.23 -9.81 9.63
CA GLN A 49 -20.61 -9.36 9.86
C GLN A 49 -21.62 -9.91 8.86
N GLU A 50 -21.19 -10.47 7.73
CA GLU A 50 -22.09 -10.80 6.63
C GLU A 50 -22.22 -12.29 6.34
N THR A 51 -21.33 -13.11 6.87
CA THR A 51 -21.53 -14.56 6.92
C THR A 51 -20.75 -15.16 8.07
N ALA A 52 -21.34 -16.15 8.74
CA ALA A 52 -20.65 -16.95 9.74
C ALA A 52 -19.77 -18.05 9.12
N ASP A 53 -20.02 -18.39 7.85
CA ASP A 53 -19.34 -19.45 7.09
C ASP A 53 -18.19 -18.87 6.26
N ILE A 54 -17.20 -18.34 6.98
CA ILE A 54 -15.99 -17.72 6.43
C ILE A 54 -14.78 -18.05 7.29
N THR A 55 -13.67 -18.34 6.64
CA THR A 55 -12.32 -18.35 7.23
C THR A 55 -11.52 -17.20 6.64
N VAL A 56 -10.98 -16.34 7.50
CA VAL A 56 -10.08 -15.25 7.13
C VAL A 56 -8.70 -15.52 7.70
N TYR A 57 -7.71 -15.62 6.81
CA TYR A 57 -6.30 -15.55 7.15
C TYR A 57 -5.92 -14.08 7.27
N ALA A 58 -5.72 -13.61 8.49
CA ALA A 58 -5.42 -12.22 8.82
C ALA A 58 -3.91 -12.05 8.95
N LEU A 59 -3.26 -11.62 7.87
CA LEU A 59 -1.83 -11.39 7.80
C LEU A 59 -1.52 -9.92 8.08
N ASP A 60 -0.51 -9.68 8.91
CA ASP A 60 0.15 -8.39 9.02
C ASP A 60 1.61 -8.59 9.42
N ARG A 61 2.48 -7.68 9.01
CA ARG A 61 3.89 -7.69 9.41
C ARG A 61 4.09 -7.01 10.76
N ASP A 62 3.19 -6.09 11.12
CA ASP A 62 3.23 -5.33 12.36
C ASP A 62 2.78 -6.20 13.56
N PRO A 63 3.64 -6.41 14.58
CA PRO A 63 3.26 -7.12 15.79
C PRO A 63 2.00 -6.56 16.48
N THR A 64 1.77 -5.26 16.36
CA THR A 64 0.62 -4.59 16.99
C THR A 64 -0.68 -5.01 16.31
N ALA A 65 -0.69 -5.07 14.97
CA ALA A 65 -1.82 -5.55 14.19
C ALA A 65 -2.06 -7.04 14.42
N TYR A 66 -0.98 -7.83 14.48
CA TYR A 66 -1.07 -9.26 14.79
C TYR A 66 -1.68 -9.54 16.18
N LYS A 67 -1.33 -8.76 17.21
CA LYS A 67 -1.98 -8.86 18.53
C LYS A 67 -3.49 -8.61 18.45
N VAL A 68 -3.92 -7.63 17.65
CA VAL A 68 -5.35 -7.38 17.40
C VAL A 68 -6.00 -8.55 16.66
N ALA A 69 -5.30 -9.18 15.71
CA ALA A 69 -5.78 -10.36 15.01
C ALA A 69 -5.93 -11.57 15.96
N LEU A 70 -4.98 -11.77 16.89
CA LEU A 70 -5.06 -12.81 17.92
C LEU A 70 -6.27 -12.60 18.83
N GLN A 71 -6.47 -11.38 19.36
CA GLN A 71 -7.65 -11.06 20.17
C GLN A 71 -8.95 -11.27 19.40
N LEU A 72 -8.98 -10.92 18.10
CA LEU A 72 -10.14 -11.18 17.26
C LEU A 72 -10.37 -12.68 17.06
N SER A 73 -9.30 -13.48 16.96
CA SER A 73 -9.39 -14.94 16.84
C SER A 73 -9.95 -15.62 18.08
N GLU A 74 -9.76 -15.06 19.28
CA GLU A 74 -10.42 -15.56 20.49
C GLU A 74 -11.95 -15.40 20.42
N SER A 75 -12.41 -14.28 19.82
CA SER A 75 -13.83 -14.03 19.60
C SER A 75 -14.42 -14.84 18.43
N TYR A 76 -13.58 -15.25 17.48
CA TYR A 76 -13.96 -15.95 16.26
C TYR A 76 -13.02 -17.13 15.95
N PRO A 77 -12.96 -18.15 16.82
CA PRO A 77 -11.91 -19.19 16.80
C PRO A 77 -11.96 -20.11 15.58
N LYS A 78 -13.13 -20.20 14.93
CA LYS A 78 -13.31 -20.98 13.71
C LYS A 78 -13.03 -20.15 12.46
N GLN A 79 -13.26 -18.84 12.53
CA GLN A 79 -13.22 -17.96 11.37
C GLN A 79 -11.91 -17.21 11.20
N ILE A 80 -11.14 -16.91 12.25
CA ILE A 80 -9.92 -16.10 12.11
C ILE A 80 -8.67 -16.93 12.35
N ARG A 81 -7.72 -16.82 11.42
CA ARG A 81 -6.36 -17.35 11.53
C ARG A 81 -5.37 -16.20 11.44
N ALA A 82 -4.80 -15.80 12.58
CA ALA A 82 -3.83 -14.71 12.62
C ALA A 82 -2.46 -15.18 12.11
N LEU A 83 -1.86 -14.44 11.19
CA LEU A 83 -0.54 -14.71 10.61
C LEU A 83 0.37 -13.48 10.80
N LEU A 84 1.60 -13.69 11.28
CA LEU A 84 2.57 -12.62 11.51
C LEU A 84 3.72 -12.72 10.48
N GLY A 85 3.74 -11.83 9.49
CA GLY A 85 4.76 -11.89 8.44
C GLY A 85 4.62 -10.84 7.36
N GLN A 86 5.69 -10.71 6.58
CA GLN A 86 5.74 -9.90 5.38
C GLN A 86 5.01 -10.61 4.22
N PHE A 87 4.74 -9.90 3.12
CA PHE A 87 4.03 -10.49 1.98
C PHE A 87 4.88 -11.57 1.29
N SER A 88 6.20 -11.38 1.24
CA SER A 88 7.16 -12.39 0.77
C SER A 88 7.15 -13.69 1.60
N GLN A 89 6.67 -13.63 2.84
CA GLN A 89 6.54 -14.79 3.74
C GLN A 89 5.13 -15.43 3.69
N ALA A 90 4.16 -14.77 3.05
CA ALA A 90 2.76 -15.16 3.09
C ALA A 90 2.52 -16.58 2.55
N GLU A 91 3.22 -16.98 1.49
CA GLU A 91 3.12 -18.35 0.95
C GLU A 91 3.46 -19.41 2.00
N ALA A 92 4.63 -19.28 2.66
CA ALA A 92 5.07 -20.26 3.66
C ALA A 92 4.11 -20.30 4.86
N LEU A 93 3.59 -19.15 5.28
CA LEU A 93 2.62 -19.03 6.37
C LEU A 93 1.28 -19.69 6.01
N LEU A 94 0.78 -19.50 4.79
CA LEU A 94 -0.44 -20.14 4.30
C LEU A 94 -0.29 -21.66 4.25
N ILE A 95 0.81 -22.17 3.69
CA ILE A 95 1.08 -23.61 3.62
C ILE A 95 1.15 -24.21 5.03
N SER A 96 1.85 -23.54 5.96
CA SER A 96 1.95 -23.97 7.36
C SER A 96 0.59 -23.96 8.08
N ALA A 97 -0.32 -23.08 7.66
CA ALA A 97 -1.70 -23.03 8.12
C ALA A 97 -2.64 -24.04 7.43
N GLY A 98 -2.09 -24.91 6.56
CA GLY A 98 -2.85 -25.95 5.84
C GLY A 98 -3.55 -25.48 4.56
N VAL A 99 -3.28 -24.25 4.10
CA VAL A 99 -3.87 -23.71 2.88
C VAL A 99 -3.09 -24.20 1.66
N GLN A 100 -3.80 -24.82 0.71
CA GLN A 100 -3.20 -25.24 -0.55
C GLN A 100 -3.31 -24.14 -1.61
N PRO A 101 -2.41 -24.11 -2.61
CA PRO A 101 -2.58 -23.26 -3.78
C PRO A 101 -3.96 -23.42 -4.44
N GLU A 102 -4.45 -22.37 -5.08
CA GLU A 102 -5.74 -22.37 -5.78
C GLU A 102 -6.99 -22.72 -4.94
N THR A 103 -6.97 -22.43 -3.63
CA THR A 103 -8.11 -22.70 -2.74
C THR A 103 -8.81 -21.45 -2.19
N LEU A 104 -8.17 -20.28 -2.24
CA LEU A 104 -8.77 -19.04 -1.70
C LEU A 104 -9.84 -18.49 -2.65
N ASP A 105 -10.94 -18.02 -2.07
CA ASP A 105 -12.01 -17.30 -2.77
C ASP A 105 -11.67 -15.84 -2.99
N GLY A 106 -10.93 -15.24 -2.05
CA GLY A 106 -10.65 -13.81 -2.03
C GLY A 106 -9.30 -13.47 -1.42
N VAL A 107 -8.66 -12.43 -1.95
CA VAL A 107 -7.49 -11.79 -1.36
C VAL A 107 -7.74 -10.30 -1.29
N LEU A 108 -7.53 -9.71 -0.12
CA LEU A 108 -7.53 -8.28 0.11
C LEU A 108 -6.10 -7.80 0.36
N LEU A 109 -5.73 -6.70 -0.30
CA LEU A 109 -4.46 -6.02 -0.10
C LEU A 109 -4.70 -4.51 0.00
N ASP A 110 -4.36 -3.92 1.14
CA ASP A 110 -4.42 -2.49 1.41
C ASP A 110 -3.01 -1.92 1.65
N ALA A 111 -2.35 -1.43 0.59
CA ALA A 111 -0.91 -1.14 0.59
C ALA A 111 -0.48 0.06 1.47
N GLY A 112 -1.42 0.72 2.15
CA GLY A 112 -1.16 1.91 2.96
C GLY A 112 -0.64 1.61 4.36
N CYS A 113 -0.17 2.66 5.04
CA CYS A 113 0.08 2.57 6.49
C CYS A 113 -1.23 2.42 7.26
N SER A 114 -1.20 1.62 8.31
CA SER A 114 -2.31 1.55 9.24
C SER A 114 -2.44 2.84 10.05
N SER A 115 -3.64 3.14 10.53
CA SER A 115 -3.86 4.23 11.49
C SER A 115 -3.00 4.04 12.74
N MET A 116 -2.84 2.80 13.18
CA MET A 116 -2.05 2.43 14.36
C MET A 116 -0.60 2.90 14.23
N GLN A 117 -0.01 2.80 13.04
CA GLN A 117 1.36 3.28 12.77
C GLN A 117 1.45 4.81 12.73
N LEU A 118 0.45 5.49 12.16
CA LEU A 118 0.44 6.96 12.02
C LEU A 118 0.09 7.69 13.31
N ASP A 119 -0.72 7.06 14.17
CA ASP A 119 -1.22 7.65 15.42
C ASP A 119 -0.25 7.47 16.60
N ALA A 120 0.68 6.52 16.50
CA ALA A 120 1.74 6.19 17.44
C ALA A 120 3.04 6.96 17.13
N PRO A 121 3.34 8.08 17.81
CA PRO A 121 4.51 8.92 17.49
C PRO A 121 5.84 8.15 17.58
N GLU A 122 5.94 7.21 18.52
CA GLU A 122 7.11 6.36 18.74
C GLU A 122 7.49 5.51 17.52
N ARG A 123 6.56 5.29 16.60
CA ARG A 123 6.79 4.56 15.34
C ARG A 123 7.46 5.41 14.26
N GLY A 124 7.46 6.73 14.38
CA GLY A 124 8.20 7.61 13.47
C GLY A 124 7.59 7.85 12.09
N PHE A 125 6.33 7.44 11.86
CA PHE A 125 5.66 7.65 10.55
C PHE A 125 5.03 9.04 10.40
N SER A 126 4.78 9.73 11.50
CA SER A 126 4.00 10.97 11.52
C SER A 126 4.87 12.20 11.28
N LEU A 127 4.38 13.10 10.43
CA LEU A 127 4.87 14.46 10.29
C LEU A 127 4.26 15.44 11.29
N ARG A 128 3.22 15.03 12.01
CA ARG A 128 2.46 15.92 12.90
C ARG A 128 2.91 15.82 14.35
N ARG A 129 3.29 14.62 14.77
CA ARG A 129 3.73 14.33 16.14
C ARG A 129 5.20 13.91 16.08
N ASP A 130 6.01 14.52 16.93
CA ASP A 130 7.43 14.19 17.00
C ASP A 130 7.64 12.80 17.60
N GLY A 131 8.65 12.10 17.10
CA GLY A 131 9.06 10.78 17.58
C GLY A 131 10.40 10.36 16.99
N PRO A 132 10.92 9.19 17.40
CA PRO A 132 12.11 8.60 16.80
C PRO A 132 11.92 8.44 15.29
N LEU A 133 12.96 8.69 14.51
CA LEU A 133 12.95 8.48 13.06
C LEU A 133 13.12 6.98 12.74
N ASP A 134 12.14 6.15 13.09
CA ASP A 134 12.18 4.69 12.92
C ASP A 134 11.60 4.25 11.57
N MET A 135 10.28 4.42 11.38
CA MET A 135 9.52 4.05 10.18
C MET A 135 9.47 2.55 9.83
N ARG A 136 9.96 1.62 10.66
CA ARG A 136 9.80 0.17 10.41
C ARG A 136 8.40 -0.30 10.75
N MET A 137 7.74 -0.98 9.80
CA MET A 137 6.42 -1.57 9.97
C MET A 137 6.45 -2.79 10.89
N ASP A 138 7.52 -3.57 10.85
CA ASP A 138 7.75 -4.74 11.72
C ASP A 138 8.13 -4.38 13.17
N SER A 139 8.21 -3.08 13.50
CA SER A 139 8.79 -2.60 14.75
C SER A 139 10.20 -3.19 14.94
N SER A 140 10.50 -3.80 16.09
CA SER A 140 11.81 -4.36 16.41
C SER A 140 11.96 -5.86 16.11
N ARG A 141 11.08 -6.48 15.31
CA ARG A 141 11.19 -7.92 14.97
C ARG A 141 12.50 -8.27 14.25
N TYR A 142 13.04 -7.32 13.50
CA TYR A 142 14.27 -7.46 12.74
C TYR A 142 15.28 -6.40 13.22
N PRO A 143 16.08 -6.70 14.26
CA PRO A 143 16.97 -5.70 14.88
C PRO A 143 18.02 -5.17 13.91
N ASP A 144 18.48 -6.00 12.96
CA ASP A 144 19.47 -5.64 11.95
C ASP A 144 18.89 -4.80 10.80
N MET A 145 17.56 -4.63 10.76
CA MET A 145 16.90 -3.84 9.73
C MET A 145 17.10 -2.34 10.02
N PRO A 146 17.67 -1.57 9.08
CA PRO A 146 17.96 -0.17 9.29
C PRO A 146 16.67 0.64 9.48
N THR A 147 16.70 1.54 10.46
CA THR A 147 15.68 2.57 10.65
C THR A 147 15.81 3.68 9.62
N ALA A 148 14.80 4.53 9.49
CA ALA A 148 14.92 5.75 8.70
C ALA A 148 16.05 6.67 9.20
N ALA A 149 16.34 6.68 10.51
CA ALA A 149 17.48 7.39 11.10
C ALA A 149 18.81 6.83 10.55
N ASP A 150 18.97 5.51 10.52
CA ASP A 150 20.18 4.86 9.99
C ASP A 150 20.37 5.23 8.51
N VAL A 151 19.29 5.18 7.73
CA VAL A 151 19.30 5.53 6.30
C VAL A 151 19.74 6.98 6.08
N VAL A 152 19.15 7.94 6.79
CA VAL A 152 19.50 9.36 6.60
C VAL A 152 20.86 9.73 7.17
N ASN A 153 21.40 8.98 8.14
CA ASN A 153 22.69 9.27 8.73
C ASN A 153 23.87 8.55 8.02
N ALA A 154 23.64 7.38 7.41
CA ALA A 154 24.70 6.57 6.82
C ALA A 154 24.88 6.74 5.30
N LEU A 155 23.79 6.82 4.52
CA LEU A 155 23.88 6.80 3.05
C LEU A 155 24.55 8.05 2.50
N ASP A 156 25.33 7.93 1.43
CA ASP A 156 25.87 9.10 0.73
C ASP A 156 24.75 9.97 0.10
N GLN A 157 25.13 11.19 -0.31
CA GLN A 157 24.18 12.15 -0.89
C GLN A 157 23.50 11.63 -2.16
N GLN A 158 24.22 10.88 -3.00
CA GLN A 158 23.71 10.39 -4.28
C GLN A 158 22.69 9.26 -4.07
N ALA A 159 22.99 8.31 -3.19
CA ALA A 159 22.10 7.25 -2.77
C ALA A 159 20.83 7.82 -2.14
N LEU A 160 20.96 8.77 -1.21
CA LEU A 160 19.81 9.44 -0.60
C LEU A 160 18.97 10.18 -1.64
N ALA A 161 19.59 10.94 -2.55
CA ALA A 161 18.87 11.59 -3.64
C ALA A 161 18.17 10.60 -4.59
N SER A 162 18.75 9.41 -4.79
CA SER A 162 18.15 8.35 -5.60
C SER A 162 16.89 7.80 -4.94
N ILE A 163 16.92 7.53 -3.63
CA ILE A 163 15.77 7.09 -2.82
C ILE A 163 14.64 8.13 -2.91
N LEU A 164 14.94 9.39 -2.64
CA LEU A 164 13.95 10.48 -2.65
C LEU A 164 13.32 10.65 -4.04
N ARG A 165 14.13 10.57 -5.10
CA ARG A 165 13.64 10.67 -6.49
C ARG A 165 12.75 9.49 -6.85
N THR A 166 13.19 8.28 -6.54
CA THR A 166 12.55 7.04 -7.00
C THR A 166 11.27 6.76 -6.22
N TYR A 167 11.34 6.78 -4.89
CA TYR A 167 10.22 6.39 -4.02
C TYR A 167 9.32 7.57 -3.61
N GLY A 168 9.87 8.78 -3.56
CA GLY A 168 9.10 10.00 -3.27
C GLY A 168 8.54 10.71 -4.50
N GLU A 169 8.98 10.34 -5.71
CA GLU A 169 8.80 11.14 -6.92
C GLU A 169 9.12 12.63 -6.66
N GLU A 170 10.23 12.86 -5.93
CA GLU A 170 10.66 14.17 -5.45
C GLU A 170 11.54 14.89 -6.49
N ARG A 171 11.07 16.03 -6.99
CA ARG A 171 11.77 16.82 -8.02
C ARG A 171 13.04 17.46 -7.46
N HIS A 172 12.99 17.87 -6.19
CA HIS A 172 14.10 18.55 -5.51
C HIS A 172 14.97 17.57 -4.70
N ALA A 173 15.00 16.29 -5.09
CA ALA A 173 15.68 15.22 -4.35
C ALA A 173 17.16 15.54 -4.05
N LYS A 174 17.90 16.10 -5.02
CA LYS A 174 19.31 16.49 -4.82
C LYS A 174 19.47 17.58 -3.77
N LYS A 175 18.57 18.58 -3.78
CA LYS A 175 18.58 19.72 -2.84
C LYS A 175 18.29 19.23 -1.41
N ILE A 176 17.27 18.38 -1.26
CA ILE A 176 16.90 17.79 0.03
C ILE A 176 18.03 16.90 0.56
N ALA A 177 18.59 16.01 -0.29
CA ALA A 177 19.69 15.15 0.12
C ALA A 177 20.93 15.96 0.56
N SER A 178 21.25 17.05 -0.16
CA SER A 178 22.32 17.96 0.24
C SER A 178 22.07 18.56 1.63
N ALA A 179 20.86 19.05 1.90
CA ALA A 179 20.50 19.62 3.19
C ALA A 179 20.57 18.59 4.33
N VAL A 180 20.14 17.36 4.08
CA VAL A 180 20.24 16.25 5.05
C VAL A 180 21.70 15.92 5.36
N VAL A 181 22.56 15.80 4.35
CA VAL A 181 23.99 15.51 4.53
C VAL A 181 24.71 16.64 5.28
N GLN A 182 24.38 17.89 4.97
CA GLN A 182 24.93 19.04 5.69
C GLN A 182 24.44 19.10 7.15
N ALA A 183 23.17 18.79 7.41
CA ALA A 183 22.65 18.82 8.77
C ALA A 183 23.28 17.72 9.64
N ARG A 184 23.40 16.49 9.11
CA ARG A 184 23.96 15.36 9.87
C ARG A 184 25.46 15.47 10.14
N SER A 185 26.19 16.29 9.38
CA SER A 185 27.62 16.53 9.66
C SER A 185 27.84 17.36 10.92
N ILE A 186 26.78 18.01 11.44
CA ILE A 186 26.81 18.77 12.69
C ILE A 186 26.29 17.87 13.82
N TYR A 187 25.08 17.33 13.69
CA TYR A 187 24.47 16.43 14.66
C TYR A 187 23.66 15.32 13.99
N PRO A 188 23.70 14.07 14.48
CA PRO A 188 22.87 12.99 13.96
C PRO A 188 21.38 13.32 13.95
N ILE A 189 20.70 12.96 12.87
CA ILE A 189 19.25 13.17 12.71
C ILE A 189 18.53 11.97 13.31
N THR A 190 17.87 12.15 14.45
CA THR A 190 17.26 11.04 15.21
C THR A 190 15.74 11.14 15.32
N ARG A 191 15.15 12.29 14.99
CA ARG A 191 13.72 12.57 15.19
C ARG A 191 13.01 13.04 13.92
N THR A 192 11.72 12.74 13.86
CA THR A 192 10.87 13.10 12.71
C THR A 192 10.80 14.61 12.49
N GLN A 193 10.64 15.42 13.55
CA GLN A 193 10.57 16.88 13.37
C GLN A 193 11.90 17.50 12.97
N GLN A 194 13.03 16.93 13.40
CA GLN A 194 14.35 17.37 12.94
C GLN A 194 14.45 17.21 11.42
N LEU A 195 14.14 16.02 10.90
CA LEU A 195 14.13 15.77 9.47
C LEU A 195 13.13 16.68 8.73
N ALA A 196 11.92 16.85 9.27
CA ALA A 196 10.90 17.70 8.67
C ALA A 196 11.38 19.16 8.55
N SER A 197 12.01 19.69 9.61
CA SER A 197 12.59 21.04 9.62
C SER A 197 13.78 21.20 8.68
N ILE A 198 14.66 20.20 8.57
CA ILE A 198 15.77 20.22 7.61
C ILE A 198 15.24 20.27 6.17
N VAL A 199 14.24 19.42 5.87
CA VAL A 199 13.60 19.42 4.55
C VAL A 199 12.91 20.75 4.28
N ALA A 200 12.23 21.33 5.27
CA ALA A 200 11.59 22.64 5.12
C ALA A 200 12.60 23.77 4.91
N GLY A 201 13.69 23.79 5.69
CA GLY A 201 14.79 24.75 5.58
C GLY A 201 15.54 24.67 4.25
N ALA A 202 15.49 23.53 3.55
CA ALA A 202 15.98 23.45 2.17
C ALA A 202 15.17 24.32 1.19
N PHE A 203 14.01 24.83 1.57
CA PHE A 203 13.15 25.71 0.80
C PHE A 203 12.97 27.06 1.52
N LEU A 204 14.04 27.85 1.60
CA LEU A 204 14.01 29.25 2.03
C LEU A 204 13.15 30.04 1.02
N ASP A 205 11.96 30.44 1.46
CA ASP A 205 10.92 31.23 0.77
C ASP A 205 10.16 30.61 -0.43
N ALA A 206 8.84 30.86 -0.43
CA ALA A 206 7.93 31.07 -1.57
C ALA A 206 6.68 30.14 -1.70
N PRO A 207 5.53 30.72 -2.12
CA PRO A 207 4.37 30.00 -2.70
C PRO A 207 4.74 29.01 -3.81
N LEU A 208 5.91 29.18 -4.44
CA LEU A 208 6.44 28.30 -5.49
C LEU A 208 6.68 26.86 -5.02
N TYR A 209 6.95 26.65 -3.73
CA TYR A 209 7.13 25.33 -3.14
C TYR A 209 5.90 24.84 -2.37
N ALA A 210 4.81 25.62 -2.37
CA ALA A 210 3.55 25.23 -1.75
C ALA A 210 3.04 23.97 -2.43
N ARG A 211 3.01 22.87 -1.68
CA ARG A 211 2.54 21.59 -2.20
C ARG A 211 1.06 21.48 -1.92
N LYS A 212 0.29 21.11 -2.92
CA LYS A 212 -1.12 20.81 -2.76
C LYS A 212 -1.38 19.34 -3.02
N ASP A 213 -2.30 18.74 -2.27
CA ASP A 213 -2.83 17.42 -2.62
C ASP A 213 -3.76 17.51 -3.85
N LEU A 214 -4.30 16.36 -4.28
CA LEU A 214 -5.22 16.31 -5.41
C LEU A 214 -6.50 17.16 -5.21
N LEU A 215 -6.81 17.54 -3.96
CA LEU A 215 -7.94 18.39 -3.60
C LEU A 215 -7.52 19.84 -3.34
N GLN A 216 -6.35 20.25 -3.83
CA GLN A 216 -5.81 21.60 -3.69
C GLN A 216 -5.51 22.02 -2.24
N ARG A 217 -5.46 21.08 -1.29
CA ARG A 217 -5.16 21.38 0.12
C ARG A 217 -3.66 21.43 0.37
N PRO A 218 -3.16 22.37 1.22
CA PRO A 218 -1.76 22.42 1.57
C PRO A 218 -1.25 21.09 2.12
N THR A 219 -0.08 20.67 1.65
CA THR A 219 0.65 19.48 2.11
C THR A 219 2.05 19.89 2.54
N HIS A 220 2.52 19.27 3.61
CA HIS A 220 3.85 19.58 4.14
C HIS A 220 4.93 19.20 3.12
N VAL A 221 5.96 20.02 2.96
CA VAL A 221 7.04 19.81 1.98
C VAL A 221 7.79 18.50 2.22
N ALA A 222 7.89 18.04 3.47
CA ALA A 222 8.52 16.77 3.82
C ALA A 222 7.69 15.52 3.51
N THR A 223 6.43 15.63 3.07
CA THR A 223 5.54 14.46 2.83
C THR A 223 6.16 13.43 1.88
N LYS A 224 6.75 13.88 0.76
CA LYS A 224 7.39 12.99 -0.22
C LYS A 224 8.68 12.36 0.31
N THR A 225 9.44 13.10 1.11
CA THR A 225 10.65 12.59 1.77
C THR A 225 10.29 11.46 2.73
N PHE A 226 9.27 11.65 3.56
CA PHE A 226 8.81 10.64 4.50
C PHE A 226 8.26 9.41 3.78
N GLN A 227 7.46 9.61 2.73
CA GLN A 227 7.00 8.51 1.87
C GLN A 227 8.19 7.73 1.28
N ALA A 228 9.22 8.42 0.76
CA ALA A 228 10.36 7.76 0.14
C ALA A 228 11.15 6.89 1.12
N LEU A 229 11.43 7.44 2.31
CA LEU A 229 12.15 6.72 3.36
C LEU A 229 11.33 5.53 3.87
N ARG A 230 10.03 5.72 4.07
CA ARG A 230 9.11 4.65 4.48
C ARG A 230 9.12 3.49 3.49
N ILE A 231 8.94 3.79 2.20
CA ILE A 231 8.96 2.79 1.12
C ILE A 231 10.30 2.05 1.09
N PHE A 232 11.41 2.79 1.22
CA PHE A 232 12.75 2.21 1.18
C PHE A 232 13.02 1.30 2.38
N VAL A 233 12.81 1.81 3.60
CA VAL A 233 13.01 1.07 4.86
C VAL A 233 12.19 -0.22 4.85
N ASN A 234 10.95 -0.20 4.37
CA ASN A 234 10.06 -1.35 4.44
C ASN A 234 10.05 -2.23 3.18
N ASN A 235 10.86 -1.90 2.17
CA ASN A 235 10.87 -2.56 0.86
C ASN A 235 9.46 -2.70 0.24
N GLU A 236 8.60 -1.69 0.43
CA GLU A 236 7.14 -1.80 0.24
C GLU A 236 6.74 -2.23 -1.18
N LEU A 237 7.43 -1.71 -2.19
CA LEU A 237 7.10 -1.99 -3.59
C LEU A 237 7.41 -3.44 -3.97
N HIS A 238 8.51 -3.99 -3.46
CA HIS A 238 8.86 -5.39 -3.70
C HIS A 238 7.92 -6.31 -2.93
N GLU A 239 7.67 -6.00 -1.66
CA GLU A 239 6.70 -6.74 -0.84
C GLU A 239 5.32 -6.76 -1.50
N LEU A 240 4.81 -5.61 -1.96
CA LEU A 240 3.56 -5.53 -2.72
C LEU A 240 3.55 -6.48 -3.93
N TYR A 241 4.64 -6.51 -4.69
CA TYR A 241 4.75 -7.42 -5.84
C TYR A 241 4.73 -8.89 -5.42
N MET A 242 5.46 -9.25 -4.35
CA MET A 242 5.44 -10.61 -3.80
C MET A 242 4.04 -11.00 -3.30
N GLY A 243 3.33 -10.09 -2.64
CA GLY A 243 1.94 -10.29 -2.22
C GLY A 243 1.01 -10.52 -3.41
N LEU A 244 1.15 -9.77 -4.50
CA LEU A 244 0.38 -10.00 -5.71
C LEU A 244 0.67 -11.39 -6.34
N LYS A 245 1.92 -11.85 -6.33
CA LYS A 245 2.30 -13.20 -6.77
C LYS A 245 1.70 -14.29 -5.87
N THR A 246 1.72 -14.10 -4.55
CA THR A 246 1.05 -15.03 -3.63
C THR A 246 -0.47 -15.05 -3.87
N ALA A 247 -1.09 -13.88 -4.10
CA ALA A 247 -2.50 -13.81 -4.42
C ALA A 247 -2.85 -14.59 -5.69
N GLU A 248 -2.08 -14.42 -6.77
CA GLU A 248 -2.24 -15.18 -8.02
C GLU A 248 -2.13 -16.69 -7.80
N LYS A 249 -1.18 -17.14 -6.98
CA LYS A 249 -0.94 -18.57 -6.70
C LYS A 249 -2.05 -19.21 -5.86
N PHE A 250 -2.54 -18.52 -4.84
CA PHE A 250 -3.47 -19.11 -3.86
C PHE A 250 -4.93 -18.90 -4.19
N LEU A 251 -5.28 -17.91 -5.01
CA LEU A 251 -6.65 -17.75 -5.50
C LEU A 251 -7.03 -18.90 -6.43
N LYS A 252 -8.23 -19.44 -6.26
CA LYS A 252 -8.84 -20.38 -7.21
C LYS A 252 -9.22 -19.66 -8.51
N PRO A 253 -9.37 -20.37 -9.65
CA PRO A 253 -10.03 -19.80 -10.82
C PRO A 253 -11.42 -19.25 -10.45
N GLY A 254 -11.71 -18.01 -10.85
CA GLY A 254 -12.91 -17.28 -10.44
C GLY A 254 -12.80 -16.53 -9.11
N GLY A 255 -11.75 -16.80 -8.32
CA GLY A 255 -11.42 -16.07 -7.08
C GLY A 255 -11.03 -14.63 -7.34
N ARG A 256 -11.07 -13.79 -6.30
CA ARG A 256 -10.97 -12.33 -6.45
C ARG A 256 -9.85 -11.68 -5.68
N LEU A 257 -9.13 -10.81 -6.37
CA LEU A 257 -8.19 -9.88 -5.77
C LEU A 257 -8.85 -8.50 -5.64
N VAL A 258 -8.82 -7.93 -4.45
CA VAL A 258 -9.17 -6.53 -4.19
C VAL A 258 -7.94 -5.83 -3.64
N ALA A 259 -7.43 -4.84 -4.39
CA ALA A 259 -6.22 -4.12 -4.06
C ALA A 259 -6.50 -2.61 -3.94
N LEU A 260 -6.07 -2.03 -2.82
CA LEU A 260 -6.08 -0.60 -2.52
C LEU A 260 -4.64 -0.06 -2.56
N SER A 261 -4.48 1.09 -3.20
CA SER A 261 -3.21 1.83 -3.27
C SER A 261 -3.43 3.30 -2.94
N PHE A 262 -2.43 3.96 -2.37
CA PHE A 262 -2.50 5.35 -1.92
C PHE A 262 -1.52 6.27 -2.63
N HIS A 263 -0.56 5.71 -3.37
CA HIS A 263 0.31 6.49 -4.22
C HIS A 263 0.54 5.87 -5.60
N SER A 264 1.13 6.68 -6.49
CA SER A 264 1.34 6.38 -7.91
C SER A 264 2.18 5.11 -8.15
N LEU A 265 3.19 4.85 -7.30
CA LEU A 265 4.08 3.70 -7.45
C LEU A 265 3.36 2.37 -7.19
N GLU A 266 2.66 2.21 -6.07
CA GLU A 266 1.81 1.04 -5.78
C GLU A 266 0.78 0.80 -6.89
N TYR A 267 0.05 1.85 -7.26
CA TYR A 267 -0.98 1.78 -8.31
C TYR A 267 -0.40 1.28 -9.64
N ARG A 268 0.82 1.70 -9.98
CA ARG A 268 1.51 1.27 -11.20
C ARG A 268 1.85 -0.21 -11.16
N ILE A 269 2.32 -0.72 -10.02
CA ILE A 269 2.63 -2.15 -9.83
C ILE A 269 1.36 -2.99 -9.99
N ILE A 270 0.29 -2.64 -9.27
CA ILE A 270 -1.00 -3.35 -9.34
C ILE A 270 -1.55 -3.32 -10.77
N LYS A 271 -1.52 -2.15 -11.44
CA LYS A 271 -2.04 -2.01 -12.82
C LYS A 271 -1.26 -2.86 -13.82
N ARG A 272 0.08 -2.93 -13.71
CA ARG A 272 0.92 -3.75 -14.62
C ARG A 272 0.71 -5.23 -14.36
N PHE A 273 0.67 -5.63 -13.09
CA PHE A 273 0.43 -7.00 -12.67
C PHE A 273 -0.88 -7.55 -13.24
N LEU A 274 -1.99 -6.81 -13.07
CA LEU A 274 -3.30 -7.19 -13.59
C LEU A 274 -3.41 -7.18 -15.13
N ARG A 275 -2.42 -6.61 -15.82
CA ARG A 275 -2.32 -6.61 -17.30
C ARG A 275 -1.36 -7.69 -17.82
N GLY A 276 -0.75 -8.48 -16.95
CA GLY A 276 0.26 -9.48 -17.31
C GLY A 276 1.53 -8.86 -17.89
N VAL A 277 1.83 -7.60 -17.58
CA VAL A 277 3.04 -6.90 -18.05
C VAL A 277 4.15 -7.17 -17.05
N ASP A 278 5.32 -7.65 -17.51
CA ASP A 278 6.48 -7.87 -16.65
C ASP A 278 6.86 -6.55 -15.96
N ILE A 279 7.15 -6.61 -14.65
CA ILE A 279 7.57 -5.45 -13.88
C ILE A 279 8.97 -4.96 -14.28
N SER A 280 9.79 -5.86 -14.84
CA SER A 280 11.16 -5.60 -15.31
C SER A 280 11.21 -4.85 -16.64
N GLU A 281 10.15 -4.97 -17.46
CA GLU A 281 10.04 -4.27 -18.73
C GLU A 281 10.13 -2.76 -18.52
N LYS A 282 11.19 -2.15 -19.07
CA LYS A 282 11.42 -0.70 -19.01
C LYS A 282 10.14 0.01 -19.44
N PHE A 283 9.66 0.91 -18.59
CA PHE A 283 8.57 1.82 -18.96
C PHE A 283 8.98 2.50 -20.27
N ASN A 284 8.17 2.41 -21.31
CA ASN A 284 8.31 3.25 -22.50
C ASN A 284 8.08 4.72 -22.06
N LEU A 285 9.11 5.32 -21.46
CA LEU A 285 9.21 6.73 -21.07
C LEU A 285 9.03 7.66 -22.28
N SER A 286 9.04 7.09 -23.49
CA SER A 286 8.70 7.73 -24.76
C SER A 286 7.44 8.59 -24.69
N ILE A 287 6.40 8.20 -23.94
CA ILE A 287 5.15 8.99 -23.89
C ILE A 287 5.32 10.28 -23.09
N ARG A 288 5.91 10.22 -21.89
CA ARG A 288 6.16 11.44 -21.08
C ARG A 288 7.19 12.36 -21.73
N GLN A 289 8.19 11.82 -22.43
CA GLN A 289 9.21 12.62 -23.13
C GLN A 289 8.67 13.23 -24.44
N LYS A 290 7.88 12.49 -25.23
CA LYS A 290 7.23 13.03 -26.45
C LYS A 290 6.14 14.05 -26.13
N VAL A 291 5.34 13.86 -25.08
CA VAL A 291 4.29 14.81 -24.69
C VAL A 291 4.87 16.11 -24.13
N ARG A 292 6.03 16.06 -23.46
CA ARG A 292 6.73 17.26 -22.99
C ARG A 292 7.32 18.09 -24.14
N GLN A 293 7.60 17.47 -25.29
CA GLN A 293 7.93 18.17 -26.55
C GLN A 293 6.69 18.67 -27.30
N ALA A 294 5.50 18.11 -27.06
CA ALA A 294 4.28 18.40 -27.84
C ALA A 294 3.28 19.36 -27.17
N GLY A 295 3.58 19.91 -25.99
CA GLY A 295 2.85 21.06 -25.43
C GLY A 295 1.34 20.86 -25.14
N LYS A 296 0.84 19.63 -24.99
CA LYS A 296 -0.58 19.37 -24.70
C LYS A 296 -0.81 18.84 -23.27
N ASN A 297 -1.86 19.36 -22.63
CA ASN A 297 -2.35 18.94 -21.33
C ASN A 297 -2.75 17.47 -21.34
N TYR A 298 -2.21 16.70 -20.38
CA TYR A 298 -2.41 15.26 -20.24
C TYR A 298 -3.76 14.98 -19.57
N SER A 299 -4.69 14.27 -20.23
CA SER A 299 -5.88 13.69 -19.61
C SER A 299 -5.73 12.16 -19.48
N GLU A 300 -6.41 11.56 -18.49
CA GLU A 300 -6.33 10.13 -18.17
C GLU A 300 -6.96 9.21 -19.25
N GLU A 301 -7.54 9.78 -20.30
CA GLU A 301 -8.31 9.06 -21.34
C GLU A 301 -7.44 8.48 -22.47
N GLU A 302 -6.23 8.98 -22.70
CA GLU A 302 -5.39 8.54 -23.83
C GLU A 302 -4.64 7.21 -23.59
N ASP A 303 -4.69 6.66 -22.37
CA ASP A 303 -4.13 5.35 -21.99
C ASP A 303 -4.95 4.15 -22.56
N GLU A 304 -6.10 4.42 -23.20
CA GLU A 304 -7.04 3.40 -23.72
C GLU A 304 -6.68 2.85 -25.11
N LYS A 305 -5.87 3.56 -25.92
CA LYS A 305 -5.64 3.23 -27.35
C LYS A 305 -4.51 2.23 -27.67
N PHE A 306 -3.79 1.69 -26.68
CA PHE A 306 -2.78 0.64 -26.91
C PHE A 306 -3.30 -0.79 -26.69
N SER A 307 -4.61 -0.99 -26.88
CA SER A 307 -5.31 -2.26 -26.72
C SER A 307 -5.31 -3.07 -28.02
N SER A 308 -4.16 -3.59 -28.45
CA SER A 308 -4.13 -4.56 -29.57
C SER A 308 -2.91 -5.49 -29.58
N GLY A 309 -2.40 -5.85 -28.39
CA GLY A 309 -1.49 -7.00 -28.23
C GLY A 309 -2.17 -8.04 -27.35
N LYS A 310 -2.20 -9.32 -27.77
CA LYS A 310 -2.72 -10.45 -26.97
C LYS A 310 -2.03 -10.45 -25.60
N SER A 311 -2.71 -9.90 -24.59
CA SER A 311 -2.23 -9.92 -23.21
C SER A 311 -2.52 -11.31 -22.65
N ASN A 312 -1.47 -12.08 -22.33
CA ASN A 312 -1.55 -13.35 -21.58
C ASN A 312 -1.92 -13.11 -20.10
N SER A 313 -2.82 -12.16 -19.82
CA SER A 313 -3.20 -11.83 -18.45
C SER A 313 -4.03 -12.96 -17.86
N THR A 314 -3.63 -13.43 -16.69
CA THR A 314 -4.37 -14.37 -15.82
C THR A 314 -5.53 -13.67 -15.08
N TRP A 315 -5.81 -12.39 -15.40
CA TRP A 315 -6.76 -11.55 -14.67
C TRP A 315 -7.81 -10.93 -15.59
N ARG A 316 -9.06 -10.99 -15.14
CA ARG A 316 -10.18 -10.21 -15.69
C ARG A 316 -10.58 -9.10 -14.73
N PRO A 317 -10.44 -7.81 -15.10
CA PRO A 317 -10.86 -6.72 -14.23
C PRO A 317 -12.38 -6.76 -14.00
N ILE A 318 -12.82 -6.64 -12.75
CA ILE A 318 -14.26 -6.56 -12.41
C ILE A 318 -14.85 -5.25 -12.91
N GLN A 319 -14.02 -4.21 -12.96
CA GLN A 319 -14.40 -2.86 -13.38
C GLN A 319 -13.31 -2.24 -14.24
N LYS A 320 -13.73 -1.57 -15.31
CA LYS A 320 -12.81 -0.92 -16.26
C LYS A 320 -12.12 0.30 -15.62
N LYS A 321 -12.88 1.12 -14.89
CA LYS A 321 -12.38 2.33 -14.22
C LYS A 321 -11.96 2.04 -12.78
N VAL A 322 -10.91 2.72 -12.33
CA VAL A 322 -10.46 2.67 -10.93
C VAL A 322 -11.49 3.36 -10.03
N ILE A 323 -11.84 2.76 -8.90
CA ILE A 323 -12.69 3.42 -7.91
C ILE A 323 -11.84 4.36 -7.06
N THR A 324 -12.30 5.59 -6.92
CA THR A 324 -11.70 6.63 -6.08
C THR A 324 -12.72 7.10 -5.04
N PRO A 325 -12.26 7.57 -3.86
CA PRO A 325 -13.14 8.07 -2.81
C PRO A 325 -13.94 9.29 -3.29
N GLN A 326 -15.19 9.38 -2.88
CA GLN A 326 -16.02 10.56 -3.09
C GLN A 326 -15.71 11.64 -2.06
N VAL A 327 -16.12 12.88 -2.29
CA VAL A 327 -15.85 14.02 -1.39
C VAL A 327 -16.28 13.72 0.06
N ARG A 328 -17.44 13.08 0.24
CA ARG A 328 -17.95 12.66 1.55
C ARG A 328 -17.04 11.65 2.25
N ASP A 329 -16.53 10.65 1.52
CA ASP A 329 -15.61 9.65 2.08
C ASP A 329 -14.33 10.32 2.60
N ILE A 330 -13.86 11.36 1.90
CA ILE A 330 -12.65 12.09 2.28
C ILE A 330 -12.88 12.99 3.49
N GLN A 331 -14.10 13.52 3.65
CA GLN A 331 -14.48 14.28 4.85
C GLN A 331 -14.54 13.36 6.07
N ASP A 332 -15.14 12.18 5.95
CA ASP A 332 -15.22 11.19 7.03
C ASP A 332 -13.85 10.57 7.35
N ASN A 333 -13.03 10.29 6.32
CA ASN A 333 -11.69 9.75 6.47
C ASN A 333 -10.68 10.45 5.54
N PRO A 334 -10.02 11.54 6.01
CA PRO A 334 -9.03 12.26 5.21
C PRO A 334 -7.82 11.43 4.77
N ARG A 335 -7.53 10.31 5.44
CA ARG A 335 -6.41 9.42 5.10
C ARG A 335 -6.67 8.63 3.82
N GLY A 336 -7.95 8.35 3.53
CA GLY A 336 -8.39 7.65 2.32
C GLY A 336 -8.34 8.50 1.05
N ARG A 337 -8.01 9.80 1.12
CA ARG A 337 -8.12 10.76 0.00
C ARG A 337 -7.45 10.34 -1.32
N SER A 338 -6.38 9.57 -1.23
CA SER A 338 -5.59 9.13 -2.39
C SER A 338 -5.85 7.66 -2.74
N ALA A 339 -6.80 7.02 -2.06
CA ALA A 339 -7.10 5.62 -2.25
C ALA A 339 -7.60 5.34 -3.67
N LYS A 340 -7.04 4.29 -4.26
CA LYS A 340 -7.38 3.78 -5.58
C LYS A 340 -7.65 2.29 -5.46
N LEU A 341 -8.91 1.90 -5.64
CA LEU A 341 -9.34 0.50 -5.57
C LEU A 341 -9.37 -0.12 -6.96
N ARG A 342 -8.72 -1.28 -7.09
CA ARG A 342 -8.84 -2.19 -8.24
C ARG A 342 -9.31 -3.55 -7.75
N ALA A 343 -10.23 -4.15 -8.49
CA ALA A 343 -10.68 -5.51 -8.24
C ALA A 343 -10.63 -6.32 -9.54
N ALA A 344 -10.15 -7.55 -9.44
CA ALA A 344 -10.00 -8.47 -10.57
C ALA A 344 -10.35 -9.90 -10.17
N ILE A 345 -10.77 -10.68 -11.15
CA ILE A 345 -11.06 -12.11 -11.05
C ILE A 345 -9.89 -12.86 -11.67
N LYS A 346 -9.35 -13.87 -10.98
CA LYS A 346 -8.40 -14.82 -11.57
C LYS A 346 -9.12 -15.67 -12.61
N LEU A 347 -8.57 -15.75 -13.82
CA LEU A 347 -9.14 -16.51 -14.94
C LEU A 347 -8.97 -18.02 -14.77
#